data_AF-A0A7H4PQG3-F1
#
_entry.id   AF-A0A7H4PQG3-F1
#
_cell.length_a   1.000
_cell.length_b   1.000
_cell.length_c   1.000
_cell.angle_alpha   90.00
_cell.angle_beta   90.00
_cell.angle_gamma   90.00
#
_symmetry.space_group_name_H-M   'P 1'
#
loop_
_entity.id
_entity.type
_entity.pdbx_description
1 polymer ?
#
loop_
_entity_poly.entity_id
_entity_poly.type
_entity_poly.pdbx_seq_one_letter_code
_entity_poly.pdbx_strand_id
1 'polypeptide(L)'
;MNIASSLIAVEYDAAEQQLFSTLNTRRVAISSCRDSLNGYQKGRCFYCYAPISLESGDENLADVDHFIPWAARGEVANINGVWNLVLACKSCNRGEKGKFMRVPSAKLLRRLRDRNEYFITSHLPLRETLIRQTGNTTARRDDFLAKIWNTARITLLHEWEPQAAGTDIF
;
A
#
# COMPACT_ATOMS: atom_id res chain seq x y z
N MET A 1 -18.02 17.27 -9.79
CA MET A 1 -17.66 18.12 -8.63
C MET A 1 -16.16 18.34 -8.67
N ASN A 2 -15.73 19.58 -8.93
CA ASN A 2 -14.34 20.01 -8.93
C ASN A 2 -13.90 20.20 -7.47
N ILE A 3 -13.16 19.25 -6.90
CA ILE A 3 -12.45 19.50 -5.65
C ILE A 3 -11.20 20.29 -6.04
N ALA A 4 -11.22 21.59 -5.73
CA ALA A 4 -10.06 22.45 -5.87
C ALA A 4 -8.86 21.78 -5.18
N SER A 5 -7.75 21.72 -5.91
CA SER A 5 -6.46 21.15 -5.51
C SER A 5 -5.78 21.99 -4.42
N SER A 6 -6.47 22.26 -3.31
CA SER A 6 -5.82 22.69 -2.09
C SER A 6 -5.02 21.50 -1.56
N LEU A 7 -3.78 21.76 -1.14
CA LEU A 7 -2.82 20.74 -0.74
C LEU A 7 -3.36 19.85 0.38
N ILE A 8 -3.86 18.69 -0.01
CA ILE A 8 -4.35 17.65 0.90
C ILE A 8 -3.21 16.66 1.13
N ALA A 9 -2.56 16.77 2.29
CA ALA A 9 -1.67 15.71 2.76
C ALA A 9 -2.54 14.54 3.23
N VAL A 10 -2.51 13.42 2.48
CA VAL A 10 -3.21 12.19 2.90
C VAL A 10 -2.29 11.34 3.78
N GLU A 11 -2.73 11.09 5.01
CA GLU A 11 -2.10 10.22 6.00
C GLU A 11 -2.97 8.99 6.24
N TYR A 12 -2.37 7.87 6.63
CA TYR A 12 -3.09 6.68 7.05
C TYR A 12 -3.07 6.56 8.58
N ASP A 13 -4.26 6.35 9.16
CA ASP A 13 -4.41 5.99 10.55
C ASP A 13 -4.63 4.47 10.68
N ALA A 14 -3.73 3.81 11.40
CA ALA A 14 -3.80 2.36 11.59
C ALA A 14 -4.88 1.93 12.59
N ALA A 15 -5.26 2.79 13.55
CA ALA A 15 -6.30 2.49 14.54
C ALA A 15 -7.69 2.49 13.88
N GLU A 16 -7.94 3.51 13.05
CA GLU A 16 -9.23 3.66 12.35
C GLU A 16 -9.25 2.96 10.97
N GLN A 17 -8.10 2.49 10.48
CA GLN A 17 -7.90 1.97 9.12
C GLN A 17 -8.44 2.92 8.02
N GLN A 18 -8.32 4.22 8.25
CA GLN A 18 -8.86 5.27 7.40
C GLN A 18 -7.75 6.13 6.81
N LEU A 19 -8.02 6.70 5.64
CA LEU A 19 -7.19 7.73 5.03
C LEU A 19 -7.71 9.10 5.45
N PHE A 20 -6.84 9.93 6.00
CA PHE A 20 -7.15 11.26 6.49
C PHE A 20 -6.45 12.31 5.64
N SER A 21 -7.18 13.33 5.25
CA SER A 21 -6.63 14.57 4.73
C SER A 21 -6.35 15.52 5.88
N THR A 22 -5.22 16.21 5.85
CA THR A 22 -5.02 17.39 6.69
C THR A 22 -5.34 18.64 5.86
N LEU A 23 -6.49 19.26 6.13
CA LEU A 23 -6.90 20.53 5.52
C LEU A 23 -6.92 21.61 6.61
N ASN A 24 -6.08 22.65 6.50
CA ASN A 24 -6.02 23.76 7.46
C ASN A 24 -6.00 23.28 8.94
N THR A 25 -5.01 22.44 9.29
CA THR A 25 -4.81 21.81 10.62
C THR A 25 -5.93 20.92 11.15
N ARG A 26 -6.99 20.66 10.37
CA ARG A 26 -8.05 19.70 10.72
C ARG A 26 -7.87 18.39 9.95
N ARG A 27 -7.95 17.27 10.67
CA ARG A 27 -8.00 15.91 10.09
C ARG A 27 -9.42 15.64 9.61
N VAL A 28 -9.58 15.31 8.33
CA VAL A 28 -10.86 14.92 7.72
C VAL A 28 -10.69 13.54 7.12
N ALA A 29 -11.53 12.58 7.54
CA ALA A 29 -11.57 11.26 6.91
C ALA A 29 -12.02 11.41 5.45
N ILE A 30 -11.24 10.87 4.50
CA ILE A 30 -11.54 10.96 3.08
C ILE A 30 -12.44 9.80 2.66
N SER A 31 -12.04 8.59 3.03
CA SER A 31 -12.70 7.32 2.72
C SER A 31 -12.03 6.20 3.51
N SER A 32 -12.64 5.01 3.52
CA SER A 32 -11.95 3.84 4.02
C SER A 32 -10.68 3.60 3.18
N CYS A 33 -9.58 3.21 3.83
CA CYS A 33 -8.34 2.90 3.11
C CYS A 33 -8.55 1.75 2.11
N ARG A 34 -9.46 0.83 2.45
CA ARG A 34 -9.88 -0.29 1.59
C ARG A 34 -10.46 0.17 0.27
N ASP A 35 -11.41 1.08 0.27
CA ASP A 35 -12.07 1.53 -0.96
C ASP A 35 -11.08 2.24 -1.90
N SER A 36 -10.22 3.09 -1.35
CA SER A 36 -9.22 3.81 -2.14
C SER A 36 -8.16 2.89 -2.77
N LEU A 37 -7.72 1.87 -2.03
CA LEU A 37 -6.74 0.90 -2.54
C LEU A 37 -7.38 -0.11 -3.51
N ASN A 38 -8.66 -0.46 -3.30
CA ASN A 38 -9.33 -1.46 -4.13
C ASN A 38 -9.61 -1.00 -5.55
N GLY A 39 -9.72 0.31 -5.79
CA GLY A 39 -9.90 0.88 -7.14
C GLY A 39 -8.90 0.34 -8.18
N TYR A 40 -7.78 -0.21 -7.72
CA TYR A 40 -6.72 -0.76 -8.58
C TYR A 40 -6.36 -2.20 -8.30
N GLN A 41 -6.64 -2.71 -7.11
CA GLN A 41 -6.48 -4.14 -6.85
C GLN A 41 -7.67 -4.96 -7.36
N LYS A 42 -8.77 -4.30 -7.74
CA LYS A 42 -9.94 -4.89 -8.43
C LYS A 42 -10.51 -6.10 -7.68
N GLY A 43 -10.63 -5.99 -6.36
CA GLY A 43 -11.15 -7.05 -5.51
C GLY A 43 -10.21 -8.26 -5.39
N ARG A 44 -8.89 -8.08 -5.58
CA ARG A 44 -7.90 -9.16 -5.44
C ARG A 44 -6.80 -8.83 -4.44
N CYS A 45 -6.33 -9.85 -3.75
CA CYS A 45 -5.16 -9.77 -2.89
C CYS A 45 -3.93 -9.34 -3.70
N PHE A 46 -3.20 -8.36 -3.18
CA PHE A 46 -1.97 -7.84 -3.78
C PHE A 46 -0.88 -8.90 -3.93
N TYR A 47 -0.85 -9.91 -3.06
CA TYR A 47 0.21 -10.91 -3.04
C TYR A 47 -0.11 -12.16 -3.85
N CYS A 48 -1.25 -12.80 -3.60
CA CYS A 48 -1.59 -14.09 -4.21
C CYS A 48 -2.70 -14.03 -5.26
N TYR A 49 -3.25 -12.85 -5.56
CA TYR A 49 -4.33 -12.65 -6.54
C TYR A 49 -5.68 -13.31 -6.20
N ALA A 50 -5.81 -13.95 -5.03
CA ALA A 50 -7.09 -14.48 -4.59
C ALA A 50 -8.13 -13.36 -4.48
N PRO A 51 -9.42 -13.63 -4.78
CA PRO A 51 -10.50 -12.69 -4.53
C PRO A 51 -10.52 -12.26 -3.05
N ILE A 52 -10.84 -10.98 -2.82
CA ILE A 52 -11.03 -10.39 -1.50
C ILE A 52 -12.32 -9.58 -1.50
N SER A 53 -12.97 -9.51 -0.35
CA SER A 53 -14.16 -8.69 -0.13
C SER A 53 -13.79 -7.36 0.52
N LEU A 54 -14.58 -6.32 0.26
CA LEU A 54 -14.54 -5.08 1.02
C LEU A 54 -15.71 -4.98 2.02
N GLU A 55 -16.65 -5.92 1.95
CA GLU A 55 -17.86 -5.89 2.77
C GLU A 55 -17.53 -6.24 4.22
N SER A 56 -17.92 -5.34 5.12
CA SER A 56 -17.68 -5.55 6.55
C SER A 56 -18.45 -6.78 7.04
N GLY A 57 -17.74 -7.69 7.72
CA GLY A 57 -18.31 -8.95 8.19
C GLY A 57 -18.09 -10.15 7.25
N ASP A 58 -17.61 -9.92 6.02
CA ASP A 58 -17.27 -10.99 5.09
C ASP A 58 -16.07 -11.82 5.59
N GLU A 59 -16.13 -13.13 5.43
CA GLU A 59 -15.03 -14.04 5.79
C GLU A 59 -13.75 -13.75 5.01
N ASN A 60 -13.88 -13.27 3.77
CA ASN A 60 -12.81 -12.86 2.87
C ASN A 60 -12.56 -11.35 2.90
N LEU A 61 -13.06 -10.63 3.92
CA LEU A 61 -12.77 -9.20 4.11
C LEU A 61 -11.25 -8.98 4.06
N ALA A 62 -10.84 -8.07 3.18
CA ALA A 62 -9.46 -7.69 2.96
C ALA A 62 -8.84 -7.05 4.20
N ASP A 63 -7.57 -7.38 4.45
CA ASP A 63 -6.74 -6.62 5.37
C ASP A 63 -6.01 -5.50 4.63
N VAL A 64 -5.82 -4.37 5.30
CA VAL A 64 -4.82 -3.38 4.90
C VAL A 64 -3.48 -3.82 5.49
N ASP A 65 -2.48 -4.01 4.64
CA ASP A 65 -1.13 -4.44 5.02
C ASP A 65 -0.08 -3.42 4.57
N HIS A 66 1.00 -3.31 5.34
CA HIS A 66 2.20 -2.57 4.98
C HIS A 66 3.13 -3.46 4.17
N PHE A 67 3.33 -3.17 2.89
CA PHE A 67 4.24 -3.93 2.02
C PHE A 67 5.63 -4.08 2.65
N ILE A 68 6.25 -2.97 3.05
CA ILE A 68 7.40 -2.98 3.95
C ILE A 68 6.89 -3.16 5.37
N PRO A 69 7.29 -4.24 6.09
CA PRO A 69 6.75 -4.54 7.41
C PRO A 69 7.01 -3.43 8.42
N TRP A 70 6.03 -3.16 9.29
CA TRP A 70 6.14 -2.21 10.41
C TRP A 70 7.36 -2.43 11.32
N ALA A 71 7.92 -3.65 11.34
CA ALA A 71 9.17 -3.95 12.02
C ALA A 71 10.35 -3.07 11.54
N ALA A 72 10.36 -2.62 10.28
CA ALA A 72 11.39 -1.75 9.70
C ALA A 72 11.19 -0.25 9.98
N ARG A 73 10.21 0.16 10.79
CA ARG A 73 9.87 1.58 11.05
C ARG A 73 10.99 2.44 11.64
N GLY A 74 11.99 1.81 12.27
CA GLY A 74 13.17 2.51 12.79
C GLY A 74 14.12 2.98 11.67
N GLU A 75 14.15 2.23 10.56
CA GLU A 75 15.08 2.46 9.45
C GLU A 75 14.38 3.06 8.22
N VAL A 76 13.06 2.87 8.12
CA VAL A 76 12.23 3.30 6.99
C VAL A 76 11.32 4.42 7.43
N ALA A 77 11.62 5.63 6.94
CA ALA A 77 10.78 6.80 7.14
C ALA A 77 9.42 6.66 6.42
N ASN A 78 8.38 7.29 6.98
CA ASN A 78 7.04 7.33 6.41
C ASN A 78 6.48 5.94 6.05
N ILE A 79 6.67 4.97 6.96
CA ILE A 79 6.24 3.58 6.75
C ILE A 79 4.71 3.43 6.61
N ASN A 80 3.93 4.37 7.17
CA ASN A 80 2.47 4.46 6.98
C ASN A 80 2.06 5.19 5.69
N GLY A 81 3.01 5.52 4.82
CA GLY A 81 2.71 6.19 3.56
C GLY A 81 1.82 5.34 2.66
N VAL A 82 0.96 5.99 1.88
CA VAL A 82 0.03 5.35 0.95
C VAL A 82 0.76 4.47 -0.07
N TRP A 83 2.00 4.87 -0.43
CA TRP A 83 2.90 4.10 -1.28
C TRP A 83 3.19 2.69 -0.75
N ASN A 84 3.08 2.49 0.57
CA ASN A 84 3.40 1.25 1.27
C ASN A 84 2.18 0.41 1.64
N LEU A 85 0.96 0.89 1.43
CA LEU A 85 -0.26 0.20 1.86
C LEU A 85 -0.88 -0.61 0.71
N VAL A 86 -1.26 -1.86 0.98
CA VAL A 86 -1.88 -2.77 0.01
C VAL A 86 -3.06 -3.52 0.64
N LEU A 87 -3.97 -4.04 -0.18
CA LEU A 87 -4.99 -4.98 0.28
C LEU A 87 -4.51 -6.42 0.16
N ALA A 88 -4.64 -7.18 1.24
CA ALA A 88 -4.22 -8.57 1.29
C ALA A 88 -5.34 -9.46 1.83
N CYS A 89 -5.40 -10.70 1.35
CA CYS A 89 -6.24 -11.70 2.01
C CYS A 89 -5.61 -12.07 3.37
N LYS A 90 -6.45 -12.58 4.27
CA LYS A 90 -6.03 -12.96 5.63
C LYS A 90 -4.88 -13.97 5.63
N SER A 91 -4.87 -14.92 4.70
CA SER A 91 -3.81 -15.96 4.61
C SER A 91 -2.45 -15.42 4.18
N CYS A 92 -2.42 -14.38 3.34
CA CYS A 92 -1.16 -13.73 2.95
C CYS A 92 -0.68 -12.74 4.01
N ASN A 93 -1.59 -12.00 4.64
CA ASN A 93 -1.23 -10.97 5.61
C ASN A 93 -0.83 -11.55 6.98
N ARG A 94 -1.66 -12.47 7.50
CA ARG A 94 -1.61 -12.90 8.90
C ARG A 94 -0.79 -14.18 9.10
N GLY A 95 -0.23 -14.32 10.30
CA GLY A 95 0.44 -15.53 10.78
C GLY A 95 1.81 -15.81 10.14
N GLU A 96 2.57 -16.69 10.77
CA GLU A 96 3.96 -17.01 10.36
C GLU A 96 4.08 -17.69 8.99
N LYS A 97 2.98 -18.26 8.47
CA LYS A 97 2.93 -18.82 7.12
C LYS A 97 2.66 -17.75 6.05
N GLY A 98 2.09 -16.62 6.45
CA GLY A 98 1.95 -15.43 5.62
C GLY A 98 3.22 -14.57 5.63
N LYS A 99 3.05 -13.30 5.25
CA LYS A 99 4.10 -12.29 5.24
C LYS A 99 4.57 -11.95 6.64
N PHE A 100 3.65 -11.63 7.54
CA PHE A 100 3.93 -11.20 8.90
C PHE A 100 5.02 -10.09 8.94
N MET A 101 6.22 -10.40 9.44
CA MET A 101 7.35 -9.48 9.53
C MET A 101 8.36 -9.62 8.37
N ARG A 102 8.09 -10.47 7.38
CA ARG A 102 9.02 -10.75 6.27
C ARG A 102 8.91 -9.70 5.16
N VAL A 103 10.01 -9.50 4.45
CA VAL A 103 10.11 -8.54 3.36
C VAL A 103 9.61 -9.20 2.07
N PRO A 104 8.64 -8.61 1.34
CA PRO A 104 8.19 -9.16 0.07
C PRO A 104 9.32 -9.28 -0.96
N SER A 105 9.27 -10.27 -1.84
CA SER A 105 10.29 -10.48 -2.88
C SER A 105 10.44 -9.30 -3.85
N ALA A 106 11.57 -9.26 -4.56
CA ALA A 106 11.81 -8.25 -5.60
C ALA A 106 10.75 -8.25 -6.72
N LYS A 107 10.09 -9.38 -6.96
CA LYS A 107 8.96 -9.47 -7.90
C LYS A 107 7.75 -8.70 -7.38
N LEU A 108 7.40 -8.88 -6.11
CA LEU A 108 6.32 -8.12 -5.47
C LEU A 108 6.66 -6.62 -5.35
N LEU A 109 7.94 -6.26 -5.23
CA LEU A 109 8.40 -4.86 -5.29
C LEU A 109 8.11 -4.22 -6.65
N ARG A 110 8.42 -4.91 -7.76
CA ARG A 110 8.09 -4.43 -9.11
C ARG A 110 6.59 -4.21 -9.27
N ARG A 111 5.78 -5.14 -8.76
CA ARG A 111 4.33 -4.98 -8.73
C ARG A 111 3.88 -3.76 -7.93
N LEU A 112 4.48 -3.51 -6.77
CA LEU A 112 4.15 -2.34 -5.95
C LEU A 112 4.43 -1.05 -6.70
N ARG A 113 5.60 -0.99 -7.36
CA ARG A 113 6.02 0.12 -8.20
C ARG A 113 5.01 0.36 -9.32
N ASP A 114 4.68 -0.65 -10.11
CA ASP A 114 3.75 -0.51 -11.24
C ASP A 114 2.35 -0.06 -10.77
N ARG A 115 1.88 -0.60 -9.64
CA ARG A 115 0.64 -0.16 -8.99
C ARG A 115 0.69 1.31 -8.58
N ASN A 116 1.78 1.75 -7.95
CA ASN A 116 1.94 3.14 -7.52
C ASN A 116 2.06 4.11 -8.70
N GLU A 117 2.76 3.74 -9.77
CA GLU A 117 2.81 4.53 -11.01
C GLU A 117 1.42 4.66 -11.62
N TYR A 118 0.66 3.57 -11.66
CA TYR A 118 -0.70 3.61 -12.19
C TYR A 118 -1.59 4.56 -11.38
N PHE A 119 -1.53 4.54 -10.04
CA PHE A 119 -2.25 5.51 -9.18
C PHE A 119 -1.91 6.96 -9.54
N ILE A 120 -0.64 7.23 -9.83
CA ILE A 120 -0.17 8.57 -10.19
C ILE A 120 -0.70 9.01 -11.56
N THR A 121 -0.78 8.09 -12.52
CA THR A 121 -1.29 8.41 -13.87
C THR A 121 -2.81 8.54 -13.93
N SER A 122 -3.52 7.91 -13.02
CA SER A 122 -4.98 7.96 -12.93
C SER A 122 -5.47 9.18 -12.12
N HIS A 123 -6.67 9.67 -12.46
CA HIS A 123 -7.30 10.84 -11.81
C HIS A 123 -7.86 10.59 -10.40
N LEU A 124 -7.34 9.61 -9.65
CA LEU A 124 -7.78 9.35 -8.26
C LEU A 124 -7.08 10.27 -7.25
N PRO A 125 -7.69 10.51 -6.08
CA PRO A 125 -7.24 11.53 -5.11
C PRO A 125 -5.88 11.26 -4.45
N LEU A 126 -5.24 10.13 -4.71
CA LEU A 126 -3.96 9.74 -4.10
C LEU A 126 -2.72 10.16 -4.91
N ARG A 127 -2.90 10.63 -6.15
CA ARG A 127 -1.82 11.03 -7.05
C ARG A 127 -0.81 11.98 -6.40
N GLU A 128 -1.29 13.13 -5.93
CA GLU A 128 -0.42 14.16 -5.34
C GLU A 128 0.27 13.67 -4.06
N THR A 129 -0.41 12.82 -3.29
CA THR A 129 0.17 12.21 -2.09
C THR A 129 1.32 11.29 -2.46
N LEU A 130 1.14 10.41 -3.45
CA LEU A 130 2.20 9.52 -3.90
C LEU A 130 3.39 10.29 -4.46
N ILE A 131 3.15 11.29 -5.33
CA ILE A 131 4.21 12.16 -5.86
C ILE A 131 5.01 12.82 -4.73
N ARG A 132 4.34 13.36 -3.72
CA ARG A 132 5.01 14.00 -2.57
C ARG A 132 5.78 12.99 -1.71
N GLN A 133 5.24 11.79 -1.53
CA GLN A 133 5.85 10.78 -0.68
C GLN A 133 7.04 10.06 -1.32
N THR A 134 7.03 9.87 -2.65
CA THR A 134 8.01 9.02 -3.34
C THR A 134 8.85 9.75 -4.39
N GLY A 135 8.41 10.91 -4.87
CA GLY A 135 9.16 11.74 -5.82
C GLY A 135 8.35 12.19 -7.05
N ASN A 136 8.78 13.30 -7.65
CA ASN A 136 8.09 13.93 -8.79
C ASN A 136 8.37 13.29 -10.16
N THR A 137 9.42 12.47 -10.29
CA THR A 137 9.73 11.73 -11.52
C THR A 137 9.71 10.23 -11.27
N THR A 138 9.36 9.42 -12.27
CA THR A 138 9.37 7.95 -12.15
C THR A 138 10.73 7.43 -11.68
N ALA A 139 11.83 7.98 -12.21
CA ALA A 139 13.18 7.61 -11.77
C ALA A 139 13.43 7.85 -10.27
N ARG A 140 12.95 8.97 -9.71
CA ARG A 140 13.07 9.24 -8.27
C ARG A 140 12.22 8.28 -7.43
N ARG A 141 11.04 7.91 -7.93
CA ARG A 141 10.15 6.96 -7.25
C ARG A 141 10.71 5.55 -7.26
N ASP A 142 11.31 5.14 -8.38
CA ASP A 142 12.01 3.86 -8.51
C ASP A 142 13.19 3.76 -7.54
N ASP A 143 14.03 4.80 -7.51
CA ASP A 143 15.16 4.90 -6.58
C ASP A 143 14.70 4.90 -5.11
N PHE A 144 13.63 5.64 -4.79
CA PHE A 144 13.03 5.64 -3.45
C PHE A 144 12.58 4.25 -3.01
N LEU A 145 11.80 3.54 -3.84
CA LEU A 145 11.30 2.20 -3.53
C LEU A 145 12.45 1.19 -3.42
N ALA A 146 13.44 1.26 -4.32
CA ALA A 146 14.60 0.37 -4.29
C ALA A 146 15.42 0.55 -3.01
N LYS A 147 15.68 1.80 -2.61
CA LYS A 147 16.43 2.13 -1.38
C LYS A 147 15.71 1.60 -0.15
N ILE A 148 14.43 1.93 0.01
CA ILE A 148 13.66 1.50 1.18
C ILE A 148 13.54 -0.02 1.27
N TRP A 149 13.27 -0.68 0.14
CA TRP A 149 13.18 -2.13 0.11
C TRP A 149 14.52 -2.78 0.48
N ASN A 150 15.63 -2.27 -0.04
CA ASN A 150 16.95 -2.81 0.28
C ASN A 150 17.32 -2.59 1.75
N THR A 151 16.98 -1.43 2.32
CA THR A 151 17.11 -1.17 3.77
C THR A 151 16.32 -2.21 4.57
N ALA A 152 15.02 -2.37 4.30
CA ALA A 152 14.18 -3.34 5.00
C ALA A 152 14.71 -4.78 4.87
N ARG A 153 15.17 -5.16 3.68
CA ARG A 153 15.75 -6.49 3.40
C ARG A 153 17.00 -6.76 4.23
N ILE A 154 17.90 -5.78 4.34
CA ILE A 154 19.12 -5.90 5.15
C ILE A 154 18.79 -5.94 6.65
N THR A 155 17.78 -5.19 7.09
CA THR A 155 17.38 -5.14 8.51
C THR A 155 16.64 -6.40 8.98
N LEU A 156 15.74 -6.95 8.16
CA LEU A 156 14.83 -8.04 8.56
C LEU A 156 15.25 -9.43 8.06
N LEU A 157 16.19 -9.51 7.11
CA LEU A 157 16.91 -10.71 6.64
C LEU A 157 16.09 -11.91 6.13
N HIS A 158 14.76 -11.78 5.99
CA HIS A 158 13.90 -12.84 5.47
C HIS A 158 12.97 -12.31 4.37
N GLU A 159 13.21 -12.77 3.13
CA GLU A 159 12.31 -12.53 2.01
C GLU A 159 11.11 -13.49 2.01
N TRP A 160 9.99 -13.05 1.44
CA TRP A 160 8.75 -13.81 1.35
C TRP A 160 7.97 -13.55 0.06
N GLU A 161 7.34 -14.59 -0.46
CA GLU A 161 6.37 -14.53 -1.55
C GLU A 161 5.38 -15.70 -1.38
N PRO A 162 4.07 -15.50 -1.55
CA PRO A 162 3.12 -16.61 -1.47
C PRO A 162 3.06 -17.36 -2.79
N GLN A 163 2.48 -18.57 -2.76
CA GLN A 163 2.01 -19.19 -3.99
C GLN A 163 0.81 -18.41 -4.53
N ALA A 164 0.75 -18.26 -5.85
CA ALA A 164 -0.41 -17.66 -6.51
C ALA A 164 -1.65 -18.53 -6.26
N ALA A 165 -2.73 -17.88 -5.82
CA ALA A 165 -4.02 -18.51 -5.53
C ALA A 165 -5.15 -17.95 -6.41
N GLY A 166 -4.80 -17.10 -7.39
CA GLY A 166 -5.70 -16.57 -8.39
C GLY A 166 -4.94 -16.16 -9.64
N THR A 167 -5.68 -15.81 -10.69
CA THR A 167 -5.10 -15.32 -11.94
C THR A 167 -4.46 -13.95 -11.74
N ASP A 168 -3.25 -13.78 -12.26
CA ASP A 168 -2.72 -12.45 -12.51
C ASP A 168 -3.60 -11.78 -13.55
N ILE A 169 -4.05 -10.57 -13.25
CA ILE A 169 -4.92 -9.77 -14.13
C ILE A 169 -4.26 -8.45 -14.51
N PHE A 170 -2.95 -8.33 -14.28
CA PHE A 170 -2.11 -7.17 -14.59
C PHE A 170 -0.89 -7.58 -15.42
#